data_AF-A0A3B3X991-F1
#
_entry.id   AF-A0A3B3X991-F1
#
_cell.length_a   1.000
_cell.length_b   1.000
_cell.length_c   1.000
_cell.angle_alpha   90.00
_cell.angle_beta   90.00
_cell.angle_gamma   90.00
#
_symmetry.space_group_name_H-M   'P 1'
#
loop_
_entity.id
_entity.type
_entity.pdbx_description
1 polymer ?
#
loop_
_entity_poly.entity_id
_entity_poly.type
_entity_poly.pdbx_seq_one_letter_code
_entity_poly.pdbx_strand_id
1 'polypeptide(L)'
;MSVVALLGAVFGTSQLFSSLLEELNCSAASLADGCVPYAQTSVATDPSSIDSIEDLCCPVCQDVYRDPVVLFCSHSFCRLCLKSWWEGKKKLECPLCKEESTTSDPPCNLALKMLCDRFLLTRKKEVTKPEVICRPHGERFKLFCVDDEKLLCLVCQHSDGHYGHKLQPVNEVAQGRRNELRKALRPLLDKLKVFKEEKGNLDQTAEYIKLQGH
;
A
#
# COMPACT_ATOMS: atom_id res chain seq x y z
N MET A 1 -23.93 -19.24 13.12
CA MET A 1 -23.12 -19.67 11.96
C MET A 1 -22.79 -18.43 11.14
N SER A 2 -21.55 -17.94 11.22
CA SER A 2 -21.15 -16.67 10.59
C SER A 2 -21.18 -16.79 9.06
N VAL A 3 -21.51 -15.71 8.35
CA VAL A 3 -21.47 -15.61 6.87
C VAL A 3 -20.09 -16.01 6.32
N VAL A 4 -19.05 -15.84 7.14
CA VAL A 4 -17.67 -16.30 6.89
C VAL A 4 -17.58 -17.83 6.70
N ALA A 5 -18.39 -18.60 7.42
CA ALA A 5 -18.38 -20.07 7.34
C ALA A 5 -19.07 -20.60 6.07
N LEU A 6 -20.11 -19.91 5.57
CA LEU A 6 -20.81 -20.30 4.33
C LEU A 6 -19.99 -19.97 3.08
N LEU A 7 -19.23 -18.89 3.09
CA LEU A 7 -18.34 -18.54 1.98
C LEU A 7 -17.07 -19.42 1.95
N GLY A 8 -16.59 -19.87 3.12
CA GLY A 8 -15.47 -20.82 3.22
C GLY A 8 -15.78 -22.21 2.65
N ALA A 9 -17.04 -22.64 2.65
CA ALA A 9 -17.46 -23.93 2.12
C ALA A 9 -17.54 -24.00 0.58
N VAL A 10 -17.65 -22.85 -0.09
CA VAL A 10 -17.80 -22.80 -1.56
C VAL A 10 -16.46 -22.58 -2.29
N PHE A 11 -15.49 -21.89 -1.66
CA PHE A 11 -14.29 -21.42 -2.36
C PHE A 11 -12.94 -21.91 -1.83
N GLY A 12 -12.92 -22.72 -0.76
CA GLY A 12 -11.68 -23.21 -0.18
C GLY A 12 -10.84 -22.11 0.47
N THR A 13 -10.02 -22.48 1.45
CA THR A 13 -9.19 -21.54 2.23
C THR A 13 -7.99 -21.07 1.40
N SER A 14 -8.21 -20.09 0.51
CA SER A 14 -7.13 -19.41 -0.23
C SER A 14 -6.95 -17.99 0.29
N GLN A 15 -5.69 -17.58 0.53
CA GLN A 15 -5.29 -16.26 1.05
C GLN A 15 -5.82 -15.07 0.23
N LEU A 16 -6.25 -15.30 -1.02
CA LEU A 16 -6.88 -14.30 -1.88
C LEU A 16 -8.25 -13.83 -1.37
N PHE A 17 -8.92 -14.64 -0.55
CA PHE A 17 -10.24 -14.32 -0.01
C PHE A 17 -10.21 -13.22 1.06
N SER A 18 -9.14 -13.17 1.86
CA SER A 18 -8.97 -12.14 2.90
C SER A 18 -8.80 -10.74 2.31
N SER A 19 -8.01 -10.61 1.24
CA SER A 19 -7.81 -9.32 0.56
C SER A 19 -9.07 -8.82 -0.16
N LEU A 20 -9.91 -9.72 -0.68
CA LEU A 20 -11.17 -9.33 -1.33
C LEU A 20 -12.24 -8.87 -0.32
N LEU A 21 -12.24 -9.43 0.89
CA LEU A 21 -13.10 -9.01 1.99
C LEU A 21 -12.70 -7.63 2.56
N GLU A 22 -11.41 -7.32 2.62
CA GLU A 22 -10.92 -5.98 2.99
C GLU A 22 -11.31 -4.91 1.97
N GLU A 23 -11.23 -5.21 0.66
CA GLU A 23 -11.64 -4.26 -0.38
C GLU A 23 -13.16 -3.99 -0.38
N LEU A 24 -13.99 -4.98 0.01
CA LEU A 24 -15.45 -4.81 0.11
C LEU A 24 -15.88 -4.02 1.36
N ASN A 25 -15.10 -4.09 2.46
CA ASN A 25 -15.42 -3.39 3.70
C ASN A 25 -15.04 -1.89 3.66
N CYS A 26 -14.16 -1.50 2.73
CA CYS A 26 -13.69 -0.12 2.61
C CYS A 26 -14.69 0.83 1.92
N SER A 27 -15.69 0.32 1.20
CA SER A 27 -16.73 1.15 0.53
C SER A 27 -17.94 1.45 1.40
N ALA A 28 -18.00 0.99 2.65
CA ALA A 28 -19.16 1.17 3.53
C ALA A 28 -19.03 2.28 4.59
N ALA A 29 -17.85 2.93 4.74
CA ALA A 29 -17.54 3.79 5.89
C ALA A 29 -17.74 5.30 5.66
N SER A 30 -18.26 5.77 4.52
CA SER A 30 -18.26 7.20 4.17
C SER A 30 -19.58 7.96 4.37
N LEU A 31 -20.54 7.44 5.15
CA LEU A 31 -21.81 8.13 5.39
C LEU A 31 -22.31 7.91 6.83
N ALA A 32 -21.78 8.65 7.80
CA ALA A 32 -22.54 9.08 8.97
C ALA A 32 -21.76 10.14 9.79
N ASP A 33 -22.49 11.19 10.13
CA ASP A 33 -22.33 12.14 11.24
C ASP A 33 -21.60 13.47 11.02
N GLY A 34 -22.40 14.53 11.22
CA GLY A 34 -22.02 15.94 11.21
C GLY A 34 -22.44 16.68 12.48
N CYS A 35 -21.95 17.93 12.58
CA CYS A 35 -22.28 19.03 13.50
C CYS A 35 -21.66 18.93 14.92
N VAL A 36 -21.08 19.98 15.55
CA VAL A 36 -21.33 21.43 15.55
C VAL A 36 -20.04 22.21 15.93
N PRO A 37 -19.88 23.50 15.58
CA PRO A 37 -18.62 24.26 15.68
C PRO A 37 -18.49 25.04 16.99
N TYR A 38 -17.24 25.33 17.39
CA TYR A 38 -16.94 26.39 18.35
C TYR A 38 -15.68 27.14 17.92
N ALA A 39 -15.78 28.46 17.97
CA ALA A 39 -14.85 29.43 17.41
C ALA A 39 -13.45 29.38 18.04
N GLN A 40 -12.41 29.72 17.28
CA GLN A 40 -11.60 30.94 17.48
C GLN A 40 -10.32 30.94 16.62
N THR A 41 -10.02 32.14 16.13
CA THR A 41 -8.68 32.72 15.82
C THR A 41 -7.86 32.17 14.66
N SER A 42 -7.67 33.09 13.71
CA SER A 42 -6.63 33.20 12.71
C SER A 42 -5.22 32.90 13.24
N VAL A 43 -4.62 31.81 12.78
CA VAL A 43 -3.22 31.79 12.37
C VAL A 43 -3.13 30.89 11.14
N ALA A 44 -2.75 31.45 10.00
CA ALA A 44 -2.42 30.69 8.81
C ALA A 44 -1.15 29.89 9.08
N THR A 45 -1.25 28.57 9.13
CA THR A 45 -0.15 27.66 8.79
C THR A 45 -0.76 26.45 8.12
N ASP A 46 -0.61 26.43 6.79
CA ASP A 46 -0.94 25.32 5.92
C ASP A 46 0.02 24.15 6.20
N PRO A 47 -0.45 22.95 6.62
CA PRO A 47 0.40 21.78 6.77
C PRO A 47 0.50 21.05 5.42
N SER A 48 1.06 21.71 4.42
CA SER A 48 1.26 21.15 3.08
C SER A 48 2.74 20.84 2.83
N SER A 49 3.00 19.62 2.36
CA SER A 49 4.21 19.14 1.67
C SER A 49 5.55 19.04 2.45
N ILE A 50 5.78 17.88 3.08
CA ILE A 50 7.12 17.26 3.08
C ILE A 50 7.07 16.13 2.03
N ASP A 51 7.04 16.48 0.75
CA ASP A 51 6.95 15.52 -0.38
C ASP A 51 8.09 15.68 -1.40
N SER A 52 9.07 16.54 -1.14
CA SER A 52 10.22 16.71 -2.03
C SER A 52 11.27 15.64 -1.75
N ILE A 53 11.53 14.74 -2.71
CA ILE A 53 12.58 13.70 -2.63
C ILE A 53 13.95 14.30 -2.28
N GLU A 54 14.20 15.53 -2.73
CA GLU A 54 15.45 16.26 -2.55
C GLU A 54 15.80 16.53 -1.07
N ASP A 55 14.79 16.70 -0.20
CA ASP A 55 14.98 16.95 1.23
C ASP A 55 15.44 15.70 2.01
N LEU A 56 15.32 14.51 1.41
CA LEU A 56 15.70 13.24 2.01
C LEU A 56 16.97 12.64 1.39
N CYS A 57 17.67 13.38 0.54
CA CYS A 57 18.88 12.92 -0.12
C CYS A 57 20.16 13.40 0.57
N CYS A 58 21.12 12.49 0.71
CA CYS A 58 22.46 12.80 1.17
C CYS A 58 23.23 13.57 0.09
N PRO A 59 23.85 14.71 0.42
CA PRO A 59 24.57 15.53 -0.57
C PRO A 59 25.85 14.86 -1.10
N VAL A 60 26.37 13.84 -0.42
CA VAL A 60 27.60 13.13 -0.82
C VAL A 60 27.30 12.02 -1.83
N CYS A 61 26.32 11.16 -1.54
CA CYS A 61 25.96 10.04 -2.43
C CYS A 61 24.75 10.31 -3.32
N GLN A 62 24.08 11.45 -3.13
CA GLN A 62 22.88 11.87 -3.88
C GLN A 62 21.74 10.83 -3.84
N ASP A 63 21.68 10.04 -2.77
CA ASP A 63 20.70 8.98 -2.54
C ASP A 63 20.05 9.21 -1.17
N VAL A 64 18.90 8.57 -0.93
CA VAL A 64 18.18 8.66 0.34
C VAL A 64 19.11 8.32 1.50
N TYR A 65 19.06 9.11 2.58
CA TYR A 65 19.96 8.90 3.72
C TYR A 65 19.86 7.47 4.26
N ARG A 66 21.02 6.82 4.43
CA ARG A 66 21.19 5.55 5.14
C ARG A 66 21.95 5.82 6.42
N ASP A 67 21.29 5.59 7.56
CA ASP A 67 21.79 5.93 8.89
C ASP A 67 22.32 7.37 8.95
N PRO A 68 21.46 8.39 8.77
CA PRO A 68 21.88 9.78 8.78
C PRO A 68 22.52 10.15 10.13
N VAL A 69 23.73 10.70 10.07
CA VAL A 69 24.43 11.31 11.22
C VAL A 69 24.45 12.82 11.06
N VAL A 70 24.36 13.54 12.17
CA VAL A 70 24.35 15.01 12.19
C VAL A 70 25.62 15.55 12.84
N LEU A 71 26.28 16.47 12.15
CA LEU A 71 27.44 17.22 12.68
C LEU A 71 26.99 18.43 13.51
N PHE A 72 27.88 18.99 14.31
CA PHE A 72 27.62 20.21 15.10
C PHE A 72 27.23 21.42 14.23
N CYS A 73 27.71 21.47 12.99
CA CYS A 73 27.31 22.46 11.99
C CYS A 73 25.89 22.21 11.41
N SER A 74 25.10 21.33 12.04
CA SER A 74 23.73 20.92 11.65
C SER A 74 23.58 20.23 10.29
N HIS A 75 24.67 19.97 9.56
CA HIS A 75 24.64 19.22 8.31
C HIS A 75 24.57 17.72 8.56
N SER A 76 23.71 17.03 7.80
CA SER A 76 23.51 15.58 7.89
C SER A 76 24.11 14.84 6.70
N PHE A 77 24.60 13.63 6.94
CA PHE A 77 25.21 12.75 5.93
C PHE A 77 24.91 11.29 6.25
N CYS A 78 24.94 10.39 5.27
CA CYS A 78 24.97 8.95 5.59
C CYS A 78 26.22 8.63 6.42
N ARG A 79 26.09 7.77 7.44
CA ARG A 79 27.22 7.33 8.28
C ARG A 79 28.42 6.85 7.47
N LEU A 80 28.17 6.05 6.43
CA LEU A 80 29.23 5.53 5.55
C LEU A 80 29.85 6.64 4.68
N CYS A 81 29.04 7.56 4.15
CA CYS A 81 29.55 8.68 3.36
C CYS A 81 30.49 9.58 4.17
N LEU A 82 30.10 9.88 5.42
CA LEU A 82 30.94 10.68 6.30
C LEU A 82 32.21 9.93 6.72
N LYS A 83 32.10 8.64 7.02
CA LYS A 83 33.25 7.80 7.35
C LYS A 83 34.27 7.77 6.20
N SER A 84 33.82 7.48 4.98
CA SER A 84 34.69 7.50 3.79
C SER A 84 35.27 8.88 3.50
N TRP A 85 34.56 9.96 3.82
CA TRP A 85 35.08 11.32 3.68
C TRP A 85 36.22 11.63 4.67
N TRP A 86 36.18 11.06 5.88
CA TRP A 86 37.20 11.22 6.92
C TRP A 86 38.36 10.23 6.80
N GLU A 87 38.21 9.16 6.04
CA GLU A 87 39.27 8.17 5.82
C GLU A 87 40.55 8.85 5.28
N GLY A 88 41.65 8.68 6.03
CA GLY A 88 42.96 9.24 5.68
C GLY A 88 43.15 10.73 5.93
N LYS A 89 42.17 11.44 6.51
CA LYS A 89 42.29 12.87 6.83
C LYS A 89 42.80 13.09 8.26
N LYS A 90 43.63 14.12 8.42
CA LYS A 90 44.13 14.58 9.74
C LYS A 90 43.09 15.38 10.53
N LYS A 91 42.11 15.95 9.84
CA LYS A 91 41.02 16.76 10.41
C LYS A 91 39.67 16.22 9.97
N LEU A 92 38.73 16.22 10.90
CA LEU A 92 37.39 15.68 10.68
C LEU A 92 36.47 16.79 10.19
N GLU A 93 36.51 17.13 8.91
CA GLU A 93 35.76 18.29 8.40
C GLU A 93 34.41 17.91 7.81
N CYS A 94 33.43 18.82 7.93
CA CYS A 94 32.15 18.72 7.25
C CYS A 94 32.33 18.75 5.71
N PRO A 95 31.75 17.79 4.96
CA PRO A 95 31.81 17.79 3.50
C PRO A 95 31.27 19.07 2.84
N LEU A 96 30.26 19.73 3.43
CA LEU A 96 29.59 20.91 2.88
C LEU A 96 30.27 22.23 3.26
N CYS A 97 30.35 22.54 4.56
CA CYS A 97 30.83 23.84 5.03
C CYS A 97 32.30 23.86 5.47
N LYS A 98 32.98 22.69 5.46
CA LYS A 98 34.38 22.52 5.91
C LYS A 98 34.66 22.83 7.38
N GLU A 99 33.62 23.08 8.18
CA GLU A 99 33.76 23.24 9.63
C GLU A 99 34.29 21.95 10.27
N GLU A 100 35.19 22.09 11.24
CA GLU A 100 35.85 20.97 11.91
C GLU A 100 34.91 20.33 12.94
N SER A 101 34.69 19.03 12.81
CA SER A 101 33.94 18.20 13.74
C SER A 101 34.77 17.96 14.99
N THR A 102 34.13 18.12 16.14
CA THR A 102 34.71 17.85 17.46
C THR A 102 34.64 16.36 17.84
N THR A 103 33.85 15.55 17.11
CA THR A 103 33.69 14.10 17.34
C THR A 103 33.94 13.28 16.07
N SER A 104 34.54 12.09 16.25
CA SER A 104 34.72 11.08 15.21
C SER A 104 33.53 10.13 15.08
N ASP A 105 32.58 10.16 16.03
CA ASP A 105 31.33 9.40 15.97
C ASP A 105 30.14 10.31 16.29
N PRO A 106 29.61 11.03 15.28
CA PRO A 106 28.46 11.90 15.48
C PRO A 106 27.17 11.09 15.73
N PRO A 107 26.23 11.65 16.50
CA PRO A 107 24.96 10.98 16.78
C PRO A 107 24.13 10.80 15.52
N CYS A 108 23.29 9.75 15.52
CA CYS A 108 22.32 9.52 14.46
C CYS A 108 21.19 10.55 14.57
N ASN A 109 20.83 11.18 13.45
CA ASN A 109 19.61 11.99 13.36
C ASN A 109 18.40 11.06 13.23
N LEU A 110 17.84 10.65 14.37
CA LEU A 110 16.73 9.70 14.43
C LEU A 110 15.47 10.23 13.72
N ALA A 111 15.19 11.53 13.79
CA ALA A 111 14.05 12.14 13.10
C ALA A 111 14.19 11.99 11.58
N LEU A 112 15.35 12.36 11.03
CA LEU A 112 15.62 12.19 9.59
C LEU A 112 15.63 10.71 9.19
N LYS A 113 16.17 9.83 10.03
CA LYS A 113 16.11 8.38 9.81
C LYS A 113 14.66 7.89 9.71
N MET A 114 13.78 8.29 10.64
CA MET A 114 12.36 7.89 10.60
C MET A 114 11.65 8.36 9.33
N LEU A 115 11.96 9.57 8.85
CA LEU A 115 11.40 10.10 7.59
C LEU A 115 11.91 9.29 6.39
N CYS A 116 13.22 9.02 6.33
CA CYS A 116 13.82 8.21 5.27
C CYS A 116 13.28 6.77 5.27
N ASP A 117 13.17 6.15 6.45
CA ASP A 117 12.62 4.81 6.61
C ASP A 117 11.15 4.75 6.17
N ARG A 118 10.35 5.76 6.54
CA ARG A 118 8.95 5.87 6.09
C ARG A 118 8.85 6.00 4.57
N PHE A 119 9.67 6.87 3.98
CA PHE A 119 9.73 7.07 2.53
C PHE A 119 10.12 5.79 1.79
N LEU A 120 11.15 5.08 2.28
CA LEU A 120 11.59 3.81 1.72
C LEU A 120 10.55 2.71 1.91
N LEU A 121 9.80 2.69 3.01
CA LEU A 121 8.70 1.75 3.23
C LEU A 121 7.53 2.01 2.28
N THR A 122 7.20 3.26 1.98
CA THR A 122 6.18 3.60 0.99
C THR A 122 6.58 3.09 -0.39
N ARG A 123 7.83 3.30 -0.83
CA ARG A 123 8.35 2.72 -2.08
C ARG A 123 8.40 1.19 -2.05
N LYS A 124 8.81 0.59 -0.92
CA LYS A 124 8.81 -0.87 -0.78
C LYS A 124 7.40 -1.44 -0.84
N LYS A 125 6.37 -0.78 -0.31
CA LYS A 125 4.97 -1.23 -0.44
C LYS A 125 4.47 -1.26 -1.89
N GLU A 126 4.99 -0.38 -2.76
CA GLU A 126 4.76 -0.46 -4.20
C GLU A 126 5.52 -1.63 -4.86
N VAL A 127 6.67 -2.04 -4.30
CA VAL A 127 7.53 -3.14 -4.78
C VAL A 127 7.19 -4.51 -4.15
N THR A 128 6.54 -4.57 -2.99
CA THR A 128 6.23 -5.80 -2.23
C THR A 128 4.82 -6.34 -2.49
N LYS A 129 4.20 -6.02 -3.63
CA LYS A 129 3.23 -6.95 -4.19
C LYS A 129 4.08 -8.05 -4.83
N PRO A 130 4.00 -9.33 -4.40
CA PRO A 130 4.81 -10.39 -5.00
C PRO A 130 4.58 -10.36 -6.50
N GLU A 131 5.60 -9.93 -7.22
CA GLU A 131 5.45 -9.65 -8.63
C GLU A 131 5.40 -11.00 -9.34
N VAL A 132 4.22 -11.36 -9.81
CA VAL A 132 4.00 -12.60 -10.53
C VAL A 132 4.71 -12.45 -11.87
N ILE A 133 5.87 -13.10 -11.99
CA ILE A 133 6.72 -13.07 -13.19
C ILE A 133 6.57 -14.36 -14.00
N CYS A 134 6.81 -14.25 -15.29
CA CYS A 134 6.93 -15.35 -16.23
C CYS A 134 8.19 -16.16 -15.89
N ARG A 135 8.03 -17.36 -15.32
CA ARG A 135 9.16 -18.21 -14.89
C ARG A 135 10.18 -18.50 -16.00
N PRO A 136 9.76 -18.81 -17.25
CA PRO A 136 10.72 -19.04 -18.34
C PRO A 136 11.55 -17.82 -18.73
N HIS A 137 11.00 -16.61 -18.61
CA HIS A 137 11.62 -15.39 -19.15
C HIS A 137 12.08 -14.38 -18.09
N GLY A 138 11.70 -14.57 -16.83
CA GLY A 138 11.96 -13.61 -15.75
C GLY A 138 11.22 -12.27 -15.89
N GLU A 139 10.31 -12.14 -16.86
CA GLU A 139 9.60 -10.89 -17.16
C GLU A 139 8.21 -10.80 -16.52
N ARG A 140 7.75 -9.58 -16.26
CA ARG A 140 6.38 -9.31 -15.81
C ARG A 140 5.37 -9.70 -16.89
N PHE A 141 4.24 -10.26 -16.47
CA PHE A 141 3.10 -10.50 -17.36
C PHE A 141 2.44 -9.16 -17.75
N LYS A 142 2.31 -8.91 -19.05
CA LYS A 142 1.66 -7.70 -19.60
C LYS A 142 0.47 -8.00 -20.48
N LEU A 143 0.40 -9.23 -21.01
CA LEU A 143 -0.62 -9.68 -21.93
C LEU A 143 -1.41 -10.85 -21.33
N PHE A 144 -2.65 -10.98 -21.77
CA PHE A 144 -3.53 -12.10 -21.51
C PHE A 144 -3.94 -12.71 -22.85
N CYS A 145 -3.67 -13.98 -23.04
CA CYS A 145 -4.15 -14.73 -24.19
C CYS A 145 -5.58 -15.17 -23.93
N VAL A 146 -6.51 -14.74 -24.78
CA VAL A 146 -7.94 -15.06 -24.65
C VAL A 146 -8.19 -16.52 -25.00
N ASP A 147 -7.52 -17.05 -26.03
CA ASP A 147 -7.73 -18.41 -26.51
C ASP A 147 -7.24 -19.46 -25.51
N ASP A 148 -6.09 -19.23 -24.88
CA ASP A 148 -5.51 -20.15 -23.88
C ASP A 148 -5.87 -19.82 -22.44
N GLU A 149 -6.52 -18.69 -22.21
CA GLU A 149 -6.79 -18.11 -20.89
C GLU A 149 -5.56 -17.97 -19.98
N LYS A 150 -4.41 -17.57 -20.56
CA LYS A 150 -3.12 -17.49 -19.85
C LYS A 150 -2.53 -16.09 -19.83
N LEU A 151 -1.79 -15.79 -18.77
CA LEU A 151 -0.95 -14.60 -18.67
C LEU A 151 0.36 -14.79 -19.42
N LEU A 152 0.74 -13.81 -20.24
CA LEU A 152 1.96 -13.82 -21.06
C LEU A 152 2.82 -12.56 -20.81
N CYS A 153 4.14 -12.74 -20.81
CA CYS A 153 5.07 -11.63 -20.95
C CYS A 153 5.23 -11.27 -22.44
N LEU A 154 5.98 -10.21 -22.75
CA LEU A 154 6.17 -9.77 -24.14
C LEU A 154 7.02 -10.75 -24.96
N VAL A 155 7.87 -11.54 -24.30
CA VAL A 155 8.64 -12.59 -24.97
C VAL A 155 7.73 -13.76 -25.36
N CYS A 156 6.81 -14.19 -24.47
CA CYS A 156 5.86 -15.28 -24.75
C CYS A 156 4.97 -15.01 -25.97
N GLN A 157 4.66 -13.76 -26.29
CA GLN A 157 3.85 -13.39 -27.46
C GLN A 157 4.46 -13.91 -28.78
N HIS A 158 5.78 -13.98 -28.86
CA HIS A 158 6.50 -14.38 -30.07
C HIS A 158 6.85 -15.88 -30.06
N SER A 159 6.47 -16.62 -29.01
CA SER A 159 6.67 -18.06 -28.96
C SER A 159 5.69 -18.79 -29.87
N ASP A 160 6.12 -19.92 -30.45
CA ASP A 160 5.30 -20.75 -31.35
C ASP A 160 3.96 -21.19 -30.73
N GLY A 161 3.89 -21.23 -29.38
CA GLY A 161 2.68 -21.62 -28.65
C GLY A 161 1.57 -20.56 -28.58
N HIS A 162 1.84 -19.31 -28.98
CA HIS A 162 0.85 -18.21 -28.95
C HIS A 162 0.83 -17.39 -30.24
N TYR A 163 1.45 -17.88 -31.30
CA TYR A 163 1.44 -17.22 -32.61
C TYR A 163 0.00 -17.17 -33.17
N GLY A 164 -0.48 -15.96 -33.50
CA GLY A 164 -1.81 -15.76 -34.07
C GLY A 164 -2.97 -15.80 -33.05
N HIS A 165 -2.71 -15.99 -31.76
CA HIS A 165 -3.74 -15.92 -30.72
C HIS A 165 -4.15 -14.48 -30.42
N LYS A 166 -5.38 -14.30 -29.94
CA LYS A 166 -5.91 -13.01 -29.50
C LYS A 166 -5.32 -12.66 -28.15
N LEU A 167 -4.50 -11.61 -28.14
CA LEU A 167 -3.87 -11.08 -26.93
C LEU A 167 -4.53 -9.76 -26.53
N GLN A 168 -4.73 -9.57 -25.22
CA GLN A 168 -5.24 -8.34 -24.64
C GLN A 168 -4.38 -7.89 -23.46
N PRO A 169 -4.30 -6.59 -23.16
CA PRO A 169 -3.62 -6.09 -21.96
C PRO A 169 -4.24 -6.66 -20.67
N VAL A 170 -3.40 -7.11 -19.74
CA VAL A 170 -3.85 -7.72 -18.47
C VAL A 170 -4.73 -6.79 -17.65
N ASN A 171 -4.42 -5.49 -17.62
CA ASN A 171 -5.19 -4.47 -16.92
C ASN A 171 -6.63 -4.37 -17.44
N GLU A 172 -6.83 -4.41 -18.76
CA GLU A 172 -8.16 -4.34 -19.39
C GLU A 172 -8.99 -5.57 -19.08
N VAL A 173 -8.42 -6.77 -19.25
CA VAL A 173 -9.11 -8.03 -18.94
C VAL A 173 -9.45 -8.10 -17.46
N ALA A 174 -8.52 -7.74 -16.58
CA ALA A 174 -8.75 -7.71 -15.14
C ALA A 174 -9.83 -6.70 -14.74
N GLN A 175 -9.91 -5.54 -15.42
CA GLN A 175 -10.96 -4.57 -15.18
C GLN A 175 -12.32 -5.10 -15.64
N GLY A 176 -12.40 -5.70 -16.83
CA GLY A 176 -13.61 -6.34 -17.36
C GLY A 176 -14.15 -7.40 -16.40
N ARG A 177 -13.31 -8.37 -16.01
CA ARG A 177 -13.68 -9.45 -15.08
C ARG A 177 -14.12 -8.93 -13.71
N ARG A 178 -13.45 -7.89 -13.17
CA ARG A 178 -13.88 -7.23 -11.91
C ARG A 178 -15.27 -6.62 -12.03
N ASN A 179 -15.57 -5.98 -13.16
CA ASN A 179 -16.89 -5.37 -13.38
C ASN A 179 -17.98 -6.44 -13.53
N GLU A 180 -17.71 -7.53 -14.23
CA GLU A 180 -18.61 -8.68 -14.34
C GLU A 180 -18.89 -9.30 -12.97
N LEU A 181 -17.85 -9.54 -12.17
CA LEU A 181 -17.99 -10.06 -10.82
C LEU A 181 -18.82 -9.13 -9.93
N ARG A 182 -18.59 -7.81 -9.99
CA ARG A 182 -19.39 -6.83 -9.24
C ARG A 182 -20.87 -6.87 -9.64
N LYS A 183 -21.15 -6.98 -10.95
CA LYS A 183 -22.53 -7.12 -11.45
C LYS A 183 -23.18 -8.40 -10.94
N ALA A 184 -22.47 -9.53 -10.98
CA ALA A 184 -22.97 -10.81 -10.50
C ALA A 184 -23.16 -10.84 -8.97
N LEU A 185 -22.31 -10.14 -8.22
CA LEU A 185 -22.35 -10.10 -6.77
C LEU A 185 -23.48 -9.21 -6.23
N ARG A 186 -23.86 -8.16 -6.97
CA ARG A 186 -24.82 -7.15 -6.50
C ARG A 186 -26.19 -7.72 -6.09
N PRO A 187 -26.84 -8.60 -6.88
CA PRO A 187 -28.09 -9.23 -6.46
C PRO A 187 -27.97 -10.08 -5.19
N LEU A 188 -26.80 -10.68 -4.94
CA LEU A 188 -26.55 -11.48 -3.74
C LEU A 188 -26.43 -10.58 -2.50
N LEU A 189 -25.78 -9.43 -2.64
CA LEU A 189 -25.69 -8.43 -1.58
C LEU A 189 -27.05 -7.83 -1.24
N ASP A 190 -27.87 -7.54 -2.26
CA ASP A 190 -29.23 -7.03 -2.06
C ASP A 190 -30.10 -8.06 -1.33
N LYS A 191 -30.06 -9.34 -1.74
CA LYS A 191 -30.75 -10.43 -1.03
C LYS A 191 -30.28 -10.60 0.41
N LEU A 192 -28.97 -10.50 0.65
CA LEU A 192 -28.41 -10.58 2.01
C LEU A 192 -28.93 -9.45 2.90
N LYS A 193 -29.11 -8.24 2.34
CA LYS A 193 -29.68 -7.11 3.07
C LYS A 193 -31.13 -7.39 3.48
N VAL A 194 -31.96 -7.86 2.55
CA VAL A 194 -33.37 -8.22 2.82
C VAL A 194 -33.45 -9.29 3.91
N PHE A 195 -32.67 -10.36 3.82
CA PHE A 195 -32.69 -11.41 4.85
C PHE A 195 -32.26 -10.91 6.24
N LYS A 196 -31.37 -9.92 6.32
CA LYS A 196 -30.98 -9.32 7.60
C LYS A 196 -32.12 -8.50 8.21
N GLU A 197 -32.85 -7.76 7.39
CA GLU A 197 -34.02 -6.97 7.82
C GLU A 197 -35.15 -7.89 8.29
N GLU A 198 -35.48 -8.92 7.51
CA GLU A 198 -36.49 -9.92 7.88
C GLU A 198 -36.12 -10.64 9.19
N LYS A 199 -34.85 -11.03 9.35
CA LYS A 199 -34.37 -11.63 10.59
C LYS A 199 -34.57 -10.68 11.78
N GLY A 200 -34.22 -9.41 11.65
CA GLY A 200 -34.43 -8.41 12.69
C GLY A 200 -35.90 -8.27 13.10
N ASN A 201 -36.81 -8.29 12.13
CA ASN A 201 -38.25 -8.23 12.38
C ASN A 201 -38.76 -9.48 13.12
N LEU A 202 -38.24 -10.66 12.77
CA LEU A 202 -38.58 -11.91 13.46
C LEU A 202 -38.06 -11.92 14.89
N ASP A 203 -36.82 -11.46 15.11
CA ASP A 203 -36.21 -11.36 16.44
C ASP A 203 -37.02 -10.39 17.34
N GLN A 204 -37.44 -9.23 16.82
CA GLN A 204 -38.32 -8.29 17.53
C GLN A 204 -39.69 -8.90 17.86
N THR A 205 -40.29 -9.62 16.91
CA THR A 205 -41.58 -10.28 17.11
C THR A 205 -41.49 -11.35 18.20
N ALA A 206 -40.41 -12.14 18.20
CA ALA A 206 -40.16 -13.15 19.21
C ALA A 206 -39.97 -12.54 20.61
N GLU A 207 -39.32 -11.38 20.72
CA GLU A 207 -39.17 -10.65 21.98
C GLU A 207 -40.51 -10.11 22.50
N TYR A 208 -41.33 -9.52 21.62
CA TYR A 208 -42.67 -9.05 21.97
C TYR A 208 -43.58 -10.18 22.49
N ILE A 209 -43.57 -11.35 21.84
CA ILE A 209 -44.35 -12.52 22.28
C ILE A 209 -43.93 -12.98 23.68
N LYS A 210 -42.62 -12.96 24.00
CA LYS A 210 -42.13 -13.31 25.34
C LYS A 210 -42.63 -12.35 26.42
N LEU A 211 -42.71 -11.05 26.11
CA LEU A 211 -43.17 -10.04 27.07
C LEU A 211 -44.67 -10.11 27.36
N GLN A 212 -45.48 -10.62 26.43
CA GLN A 212 -46.94 -10.77 26.60
C GLN A 212 -47.35 -12.07 27.32
N GLY A 213 -46.39 -12.95 27.63
CA GLY A 213 -46.62 -14.25 28.29
C GLY A 213 -46.50 -14.26 29.82
N HIS A 214 -46.38 -13.08 30.44
CA HIS A 214 -46.36 -12.86 31.90
C HIS A 214 -47.60 -12.07 32.32
#